data_AF-A0A2X2LY69-F1
#
_entry.id   AF-A0A2X2LY69-F1
#
_cell.length_a   1.000
_cell.length_b   1.000
_cell.length_c   1.000
_cell.angle_alpha   90.00
_cell.angle_beta   90.00
_cell.angle_gamma   90.00
#
_symmetry.space_group_name_H-M   'P 1'
#
loop_
_entity.id
_entity.type
_entity.pdbx_description
1 polymer ?
#
loop_
_entity_poly.entity_id
_entity_poly.type
_entity_poly.pdbx_seq_one_letter_code
_entity_poly.pdbx_strand_id
1 'polypeptide(L)' 'MSEAFSDLPYDYDRPGSNRKPIHLLRQDGKIREISNQSLVIHSITGINRQDYKLYYPRENGCKD' A
#
# COMPACT_ATOMS: atom_id res chain seq x y z
N MET A 1 1.22 19.44 5.67
CA MET A 1 0.61 18.25 5.06
C MET A 1 1.41 17.05 5.52
N SER A 2 0.77 16.10 6.19
CA SER A 2 1.37 14.81 6.47
C SER A 2 1.54 14.05 5.16
N GLU A 3 2.72 13.52 4.89
CA GLU A 3 2.92 12.53 3.83
C GLU A 3 2.78 11.11 4.40
N ALA A 4 1.81 10.90 5.28
CA ALA A 4 1.50 9.56 5.78
C ALA A 4 1.02 8.71 4.59
N PHE A 5 1.29 7.41 4.60
CA PHE A 5 0.87 6.53 3.51
C PHE A 5 -0.64 6.61 3.22
N SER A 6 -1.47 6.88 4.25
CA SER A 6 -2.92 7.10 4.14
C SER A 6 -3.33 8.38 3.41
N ASP A 7 -2.46 9.40 3.40
CA ASP A 7 -2.76 10.73 2.85
C ASP A 7 -2.38 10.84 1.37
N LEU A 8 -1.61 9.87 0.87
CA LEU A 8 -1.25 9.78 -0.54
C LEU A 8 -2.45 9.33 -1.39
N PRO A 9 -2.52 9.70 -2.69
CA PRO A 9 -3.63 9.34 -3.57
C PRO A 9 -3.65 7.85 -3.97
N TYR A 10 -2.86 7.00 -3.30
CA TYR A 10 -2.79 5.57 -3.58
C TYR A 10 -3.97 4.83 -2.95
N ASP A 11 -4.53 3.89 -3.69
CA ASP A 11 -5.74 3.13 -3.34
C ASP A 11 -5.48 1.96 -2.38
N TYR A 12 -4.36 1.99 -1.64
CA TYR A 12 -3.89 0.79 -0.93
C TYR A 12 -4.70 0.53 0.34
N ASP A 13 -4.93 1.55 1.17
CA ASP A 13 -5.69 1.45 2.43
C ASP A 13 -6.20 2.84 2.87
N ARG A 14 -7.43 3.19 2.52
CA ARG A 14 -8.12 4.34 3.14
C ARG A 14 -8.98 3.86 4.30
N PRO A 15 -9.05 4.60 5.42
CA PRO A 15 -10.05 4.36 6.46
C PRO A 15 -11.45 4.32 5.84
N GLY A 16 -12.10 3.14 5.86
CA GLY A 16 -13.43 2.92 5.29
C GLY A 16 -13.51 2.48 3.82
N SER A 17 -12.37 2.35 3.10
CA SER A 17 -12.35 1.73 1.77
C SER A 17 -11.97 0.26 1.86
N ASN A 18 -12.82 -0.63 1.33
CA ASN A 18 -12.48 -2.05 1.19
C ASN A 18 -11.76 -2.25 -0.14
N ARG A 19 -10.50 -2.70 -0.07
CA ARG A 19 -9.71 -3.06 -1.25
C ARG A 19 -10.49 -4.04 -2.13
N LYS A 20 -10.63 -3.70 -3.42
CA LYS A 20 -11.24 -4.61 -4.39
C LYS A 20 -10.23 -5.70 -4.79
N PRO A 21 -10.65 -6.98 -4.86
CA PRO A 21 -9.78 -8.04 -5.32
C PRO A 21 -9.47 -7.89 -6.81
N ILE A 22 -8.28 -8.34 -7.21
CA ILE A 22 -7.88 -8.44 -8.62
C ILE A 22 -8.08 -9.88 -9.07
N HIS A 23 -8.82 -10.08 -10.16
CA HIS A 23 -9.11 -11.38 -10.72
C HIS A 23 -8.33 -11.63 -12.02
N LEU A 24 -7.89 -12.87 -12.20
CA LEU A 24 -7.23 -13.36 -13.41
C LEU A 24 -8.18 -14.27 -14.19
N LEU A 25 -8.33 -14.01 -15.48
CA LEU A 25 -8.95 -14.93 -16.43
C LEU A 25 -7.90 -15.94 -16.90
N ARG A 26 -8.14 -17.22 -16.66
CA ARG A 26 -7.27 -18.33 -17.06
C ARG A 26 -7.62 -18.80 -18.47
N GLN A 27 -6.70 -19.53 -19.11
CA GLN A 27 -6.89 -20.10 -20.44
C GLN A 27 -8.07 -21.10 -20.50
N ASP A 28 -8.39 -21.76 -19.39
CA ASP A 28 -9.56 -22.64 -19.27
C ASP A 28 -10.88 -21.89 -18.98
N GLY A 29 -10.86 -20.56 -19.08
CA GLY A 29 -12.01 -19.69 -18.84
C GLY A 29 -12.33 -19.44 -17.38
N LYS A 30 -11.59 -20.03 -16.43
CA LYS A 30 -11.85 -19.84 -15.00
C LYS A 30 -11.34 -18.49 -14.50
N ILE A 31 -12.07 -17.93 -13.55
CA ILE A 31 -11.70 -16.69 -12.85
C ILE A 31 -11.11 -17.08 -11.49
N ARG A 32 -9.91 -16.59 -11.18
CA ARG A 32 -9.27 -16.77 -9.87
C ARG A 32 -8.68 -15.47 -9.36
N GLU A 33 -8.79 -15.20 -8.07
CA GLU A 33 -8.13 -14.05 -7.45
C GLU A 33 -6.59 -14.19 -7.52
N ILE A 34 -5.89 -13.09 -7.80
CA ILE A 34 -4.42 -13.08 -7.98
C ILE A 34 -3.64 -13.48 -6.73
N SER A 35 -4.10 -13.08 -5.54
CA SER A 35 -3.45 -13.36 -4.25
C SER A 35 -3.42 -14.87 -3.97
N ASN A 36 -4.50 -15.57 -4.32
CA ASN A 36 -4.61 -17.03 -4.23
C ASN A 36 -3.71 -17.78 -5.23
N GLN A 37 -3.10 -17.08 -6.19
CA GLN A 37 -2.30 -17.68 -7.27
C GLN A 37 -0.81 -17.31 -7.19
N SER A 38 -0.42 -16.36 -6.33
CA SER A 38 0.96 -15.90 -6.21
C SER A 38 1.34 -15.75 -4.76
N LEU A 39 2.34 -16.54 -4.32
CA LEU A 39 2.88 -16.46 -2.97
C LEU A 39 3.43 -15.06 -2.67
N VAL A 40 4.12 -14.44 -3.62
CA VAL A 40 4.63 -13.07 -3.48
C VAL A 40 3.50 -12.08 -3.23
N ILE A 41 2.43 -12.15 -4.04
CA ILE A 41 1.28 -11.25 -3.87
C ILE A 41 0.60 -11.51 -2.54
N HIS A 42 0.35 -12.77 -2.20
CA HIS A 42 -0.23 -13.16 -0.90
C HIS A 42 0.56 -12.57 0.27
N SER A 43 1.90 -12.70 0.24
CA SER A 43 2.78 -12.22 1.30
C SER A 43 2.85 -10.70 1.43
N ILE A 44 2.49 -9.92 0.40
CA ILE A 44 2.49 -8.45 0.47
C ILE A 44 1.08 -7.86 0.67
N THR A 45 0.01 -8.61 0.34
CA THR A 45 -1.37 -8.19 0.60
C THR A 45 -1.71 -8.27 2.09
N GLY A 46 -2.39 -7.25 2.61
CA GLY A 46 -2.88 -7.22 4.00
C GLY A 46 -1.86 -6.73 5.04
N ILE A 47 -0.63 -6.39 4.63
CA ILE A 47 0.32 -5.72 5.52
C ILE A 47 -0.08 -4.24 5.64
N ASN A 48 -0.81 -3.90 6.70
CA ASN A 48 -1.08 -2.52 7.05
C ASN A 48 0.19 -1.91 7.67
N ARG A 49 0.88 -1.08 6.89
CA ARG A 49 2.05 -0.32 7.37
C ARG A 49 1.59 1.06 7.80
N GLN A 50 1.58 1.29 9.10
CA GLN A 50 1.41 2.64 9.65
C GLN A 50 2.77 3.32 9.71
N ASP A 51 2.86 4.54 9.19
CA ASP A 51 4.04 5.40 9.31
C ASP A 51 3.71 6.70 10.04
N TYR A 52 4.69 7.19 10.79
CA TYR A 52 4.64 8.48 11.45
C TYR A 52 5.89 9.26 11.07
N LYS A 53 5.72 10.40 10.40
CA LYS A 53 6.82 11.27 10.00
C LYS A 53 6.88 12.49 10.92
N LEU A 54 8.05 12.74 11.53
CA LEU A 54 8.35 13.95 12.28
C LEU A 54 9.15 14.90 11.39
N TYR A 55 8.55 16.04 11.03
CA TYR A 55 9.22 17.09 10.26
C TYR A 55 9.76 18.17 11.19
N TYR A 56 10.98 18.62 10.95
CA TYR A 56 11.61 19.74 11.65
C TYR A 56 12.40 20.61 10.66
N PRO A 57 12.57 21.92 10.92
CA PRO A 57 13.36 22.80 10.07
C PRO A 57 14.80 22.31 9.96
N ARG A 58 15.37 22.34 8.75
CA ARG A 58 16.75 21.89 8.47
C ARG A 58 17.80 22.81 9.11
N GLU A 59 17.43 24.02 9.48
CA GLU A 59 18.31 25.02 10.06
C GLU A 59 18.35 24.91 11.58
N ASN A 60 19.18 23.97 12.06
CA ASN A 60 19.84 24.03 13.37
C ASN A 60 21.07 23.11 13.33
N GLY A 61 22.23 23.65 12.90
CA GLY A 61 23.51 23.13 13.41
C GLY A 61 24.49 22.38 12.50
N CYS A 62 24.53 22.60 11.19
CA CYS A 62 25.76 22.34 10.42
C CYS A 62 26.11 23.58 9.60
N LYS A 63 27.11 24.34 10.08
CA LYS A 63 27.90 25.19 9.18
C LYS A 63 28.83 24.25 8.43
N ASP A 64 28.85 24.37 7.10
CA ASP A 64 29.84 23.75 6.23
C ASP A 64 31.28 24.05 6.69
#